data_AF-A0A2V5W1M0-F1
#
_entry.id   AF-A0A2V5W1M0-F1
#
_cell.length_a   1.000
_cell.length_b   1.000
_cell.length_c   1.000
_cell.angle_alpha   90.00
_cell.angle_beta   90.00
_cell.angle_gamma   90.00
#
_symmetry.space_group_name_H-M   'P 1'
#
loop_
_entity.id
_entity.type
_entity.pdbx_description
1 polymer ?
#
loop_
_entity_poly.entity_id
_entity_poly.type
_entity_poly.pdbx_seq_one_letter_code
_entity_poly.pdbx_strand_id
1 'polypeptide(L)'
;MKNLFSTAALGLLLCLEMSNASAADAFKPDREGYIRHWVMLAPISLPEGETGSEAIFKEQIKDEAALRPKAGDKIKVGGKELTWQNITASTNYFDFTAIVKF
;
A
#
# COMPACT_ATOMS: atom_id res chain seq x y z
N MET A 1 -27.23 -25.44 -43.03
CA MET A 1 -27.68 -24.28 -42.22
C MET A 1 -27.58 -24.66 -40.75
N LYS A 2 -26.88 -23.84 -39.96
CA LYS A 2 -26.84 -23.79 -38.48
C LYS A 2 -26.14 -25.03 -37.87
N ASN A 3 -24.96 -24.92 -37.25
CA ASN A 3 -24.70 -24.18 -36.02
C ASN A 3 -23.22 -23.72 -35.97
N LEU A 4 -22.96 -22.47 -36.36
CA LEU A 4 -21.64 -21.84 -36.27
C LEU A 4 -21.55 -20.80 -35.12
N PHE A 5 -22.34 -21.00 -34.06
CA PHE A 5 -22.42 -20.05 -32.95
C PHE A 5 -22.41 -20.81 -31.62
N SER A 6 -21.27 -21.39 -31.24
CA SER A 6 -21.12 -21.94 -29.87
C SER A 6 -19.69 -21.89 -29.32
N THR A 7 -18.86 -20.96 -29.79
CA THR A 7 -17.51 -20.73 -29.23
C THR A 7 -17.26 -19.30 -28.80
N ALA A 8 -18.14 -18.35 -29.12
CA ALA A 8 -17.98 -16.94 -28.73
C ALA A 8 -18.50 -16.61 -27.31
N ALA A 9 -19.35 -17.46 -26.72
CA ALA A 9 -19.98 -17.16 -25.43
C ALA A 9 -19.13 -17.56 -24.21
N LEU A 10 -18.18 -18.50 -24.35
CA LEU A 10 -17.37 -18.97 -23.22
C LEU A 10 -16.13 -18.10 -22.97
N GLY A 11 -15.64 -17.37 -23.98
CA GLY A 11 -14.50 -16.46 -23.83
C GLY A 11 -14.83 -15.14 -23.14
N LEU A 12 -16.10 -14.72 -23.11
CA LEU A 12 -16.51 -13.43 -22.54
C LEU A 12 -16.68 -13.49 -21.01
N LEU A 13 -16.86 -14.68 -20.43
CA LEU A 13 -17.05 -14.83 -18.98
C LEU A 13 -15.73 -14.86 -18.19
N LEU A 14 -14.60 -15.18 -18.83
CA LEU A 14 -13.26 -15.24 -18.19
C LEU A 14 -12.59 -13.87 -18.05
N CYS A 15 -13.13 -12.80 -18.65
CA CYS A 15 -12.56 -11.45 -18.58
C CYS A 15 -13.14 -10.59 -17.44
N LEU A 16 -14.16 -11.06 -16.73
CA LEU A 16 -14.80 -10.29 -15.65
C LEU A 16 -14.13 -10.48 -14.27
N GLU A 17 -13.14 -11.36 -14.15
CA GLU A 17 -12.42 -11.58 -12.88
C GLU A 17 -11.24 -10.62 -12.67
N MET A 18 -10.87 -9.85 -13.70
CA MET A 18 -9.82 -8.84 -13.61
C MET A 18 -10.43 -7.50 -13.18
N SER A 19 -10.57 -7.29 -11.86
CA SER A 19 -10.48 -5.99 -11.15
C SER A 19 -11.29 -5.98 -9.86
N ASN A 20 -11.14 -6.98 -9.00
CA ASN A 20 -11.35 -6.76 -7.57
C ASN A 20 -10.03 -6.39 -6.89
N ALA A 21 -9.28 -5.47 -7.50
CA ALA A 21 -8.59 -4.48 -6.68
C ALA A 21 -9.70 -3.63 -6.06
N SER A 22 -10.34 -4.14 -5.00
CA SER A 22 -11.03 -3.29 -4.05
C SER A 22 -9.95 -2.30 -3.62
N ALA A 23 -10.00 -1.09 -4.18
CA ALA A 23 -9.33 0.05 -3.63
C ALA A 23 -9.92 0.17 -2.23
N ALA A 24 -9.28 -0.52 -1.28
CA ALA A 24 -9.76 -0.74 0.08
C ALA A 24 -10.25 0.60 0.61
N ASP A 25 -11.58 0.77 0.70
CA ASP A 25 -12.28 2.01 1.05
C ASP A 25 -11.38 3.26 1.00
N ALA A 26 -10.90 3.61 -0.19
CA ALA A 26 -9.90 4.67 -0.29
C ALA A 26 -10.56 5.97 0.17
N PHE A 27 -10.19 6.42 1.36
CA PHE A 27 -10.67 7.70 1.90
C PHE A 27 -10.41 8.76 0.84
N LYS A 28 -11.50 9.40 0.39
CA LYS A 28 -11.38 10.49 -0.58
C LYS A 28 -10.51 11.59 0.04
N PRO A 29 -9.72 12.31 -0.78
CA PRO A 29 -9.16 13.57 -0.34
C PRO A 29 -10.26 14.45 0.26
N ASP A 30 -9.91 15.29 1.22
CA ASP A 30 -10.87 16.19 1.84
C ASP A 30 -11.36 17.26 0.85
N ARG A 31 -12.19 18.19 1.34
CA ARG A 31 -12.79 19.24 0.48
C ARG A 31 -11.76 20.15 -0.19
N GLU A 32 -10.56 20.23 0.36
CA GLU A 32 -9.45 21.04 -0.16
C GLU A 32 -8.48 20.19 -1.00
N GLY A 33 -8.75 18.89 -1.16
CA GLY A 33 -7.96 17.98 -1.97
C GLY A 33 -6.81 17.32 -1.24
N TYR A 34 -6.74 17.41 0.10
CA TYR A 34 -5.65 16.81 0.86
C TYR A 34 -5.94 15.37 1.30
N ILE A 35 -4.89 14.55 1.32
CA ILE A 35 -4.93 13.20 1.88
C ILE A 35 -4.78 13.29 3.40
N ARG A 36 -5.85 12.93 4.12
CA ARG A 36 -5.90 12.98 5.59
C ARG A 36 -5.62 11.64 6.24
N HIS A 37 -5.97 10.54 5.58
CA HIS A 37 -5.88 9.20 6.16
C HIS A 37 -4.75 8.41 5.51
N TRP A 38 -3.82 7.93 6.32
CA TRP A 38 -2.60 7.24 5.92
C TRP A 38 -2.48 5.90 6.63
N VAL A 39 -1.88 4.91 5.98
CA VAL A 39 -1.44 3.65 6.60
C VAL A 39 0.08 3.68 6.64
N MET A 40 0.67 3.67 7.83
CA MET A 40 2.10 3.92 8.04
C MET A 40 2.80 2.73 8.69
N LEU A 41 4.01 2.43 8.23
CA LEU A 41 4.96 1.53 8.86
C LEU A 41 6.22 2.31 9.22
N ALA A 42 6.45 2.55 10.51
CA ALA A 42 7.61 3.30 10.98
C ALA A 42 7.98 2.96 12.43
N PRO A 43 9.25 3.14 12.84
CA PRO A 43 10.40 3.47 11.99
C PRO A 43 10.98 2.23 11.33
N ILE A 44 11.41 2.37 10.07
CA ILE A 44 12.26 1.39 9.38
C ILE A 44 13.69 1.92 9.44
N SER A 45 14.56 1.20 10.14
CA SER A 45 15.97 1.56 10.24
C SER A 45 16.71 1.19 8.97
N LEU A 46 17.55 2.10 8.47
CA LEU A 46 18.49 1.76 7.41
C LEU A 46 19.56 0.79 7.93
N PRO A 47 20.10 -0.08 7.06
CA PRO A 47 21.28 -0.88 7.39
C PRO A 47 22.45 0.00 7.86
N GLU A 48 23.27 -0.55 8.76
CA GLU A 48 24.45 0.16 9.27
C GLU A 48 25.43 0.51 8.14
N GLY A 49 25.89 1.77 8.13
CA GLY A 49 26.82 2.28 7.12
C GLY A 49 26.18 2.68 5.79
N GLU A 50 24.87 2.46 5.60
CA GLU A 50 24.18 2.87 4.39
C GLU A 50 23.68 4.32 4.48
N THR A 51 23.92 5.10 3.42
CA THR A 51 23.42 6.48 3.34
C THR A 51 21.97 6.51 2.83
N GLY A 52 21.21 7.53 3.22
CA GLY A 52 19.85 7.73 2.70
C GLY A 52 19.80 7.87 1.18
N SER A 53 20.83 8.46 0.57
CA SER A 53 20.96 8.59 -0.89
C SER A 53 21.11 7.26 -1.61
N GLU A 54 21.73 6.26 -1.00
CA GLU A 54 21.87 4.92 -1.59
C GLU A 54 20.61 4.09 -1.30
N ALA A 55 20.08 4.20 -0.09
CA ALA A 55 18.93 3.43 0.37
C ALA A 55 17.66 3.73 -0.44
N ILE A 56 17.47 4.95 -0.94
CA ILE A 56 16.27 5.33 -1.70
C ILE A 56 16.08 4.52 -3.00
N PHE A 57 17.15 3.93 -3.53
CA PHE A 57 17.09 3.10 -4.74
C PHE A 57 16.84 1.62 -4.45
N LYS A 58 16.66 1.25 -3.19
CA LYS A 58 16.46 -0.13 -2.75
C LYS A 58 15.11 -0.28 -2.07
N GLU A 59 14.49 -1.44 -2.25
CA GLU A 59 13.33 -1.81 -1.45
C GLU A 59 13.71 -1.87 0.03
N GLN A 60 12.93 -1.18 0.88
CA GLN A 60 13.08 -1.17 2.33
C GLN A 60 12.40 -2.39 2.97
N ILE A 61 11.39 -2.92 2.28
CA ILE A 61 10.62 -4.11 2.65
C ILE A 61 10.33 -4.95 1.40
N LYS A 62 10.22 -6.26 1.57
CA LYS A 62 10.03 -7.19 0.46
C LYS A 62 8.81 -6.81 -0.39
N ASP A 63 9.00 -6.76 -1.71
CA ASP A 63 7.96 -6.49 -2.71
C ASP A 63 7.29 -5.12 -2.49
N GLU A 64 8.05 -4.10 -2.02
CA GLU A 64 7.56 -2.80 -1.54
C GLU A 64 6.55 -2.16 -2.50
N ALA A 65 6.85 -2.15 -3.80
CA ALA A 65 6.02 -1.54 -4.83
C ALA A 65 4.63 -2.21 -5.00
N ALA A 66 4.52 -3.50 -4.65
CA ALA A 66 3.29 -4.28 -4.79
C ALA A 66 2.45 -4.31 -3.51
N LEU A 67 2.93 -3.74 -2.40
CA LEU A 67 2.26 -3.83 -1.11
C LEU A 67 0.88 -3.15 -1.09
N ARG A 68 -0.05 -3.80 -0.40
CA ARG A 68 -1.41 -3.32 -0.11
C ARG A 68 -1.74 -3.57 1.37
N PRO A 69 -0.99 -2.92 2.30
CA PRO A 69 -1.10 -3.22 3.71
C PRO A 69 -2.39 -2.65 4.32
N LYS A 70 -2.84 -3.27 5.39
CA LYS A 70 -3.93 -2.79 6.25
C LYS A 70 -3.40 -2.49 7.64
N ALA A 71 -4.05 -1.56 8.35
CA ALA A 71 -3.71 -1.32 9.74
C ALA A 71 -3.89 -2.60 10.57
N GLY A 72 -2.93 -2.87 11.46
CA GLY A 72 -2.84 -4.10 12.24
C GLY A 72 -2.03 -5.20 11.57
N ASP A 73 -1.79 -5.14 10.25
CA ASP A 73 -0.87 -6.07 9.58
C ASP A 73 0.54 -5.93 10.19
N LYS A 74 1.27 -7.04 10.24
CA LYS A 74 2.60 -7.11 10.82
C LYS A 74 3.63 -7.56 9.81
N ILE A 75 4.82 -6.98 9.88
CA ILE A 75 5.96 -7.37 9.06
C ILE A 75 7.25 -7.29 9.88
N LYS A 76 8.20 -8.18 9.58
CA LYS A 76 9.52 -8.18 10.19
C LYS A 76 10.51 -7.48 9.27
N VAL A 77 11.17 -6.44 9.77
CA VAL A 77 12.16 -5.63 9.04
C VAL A 77 13.40 -5.47 9.91
N GLY A 78 14.58 -5.81 9.40
CA GLY A 78 15.83 -5.71 10.17
C GLY A 78 15.82 -6.47 11.51
N GLY A 79 15.07 -7.57 11.61
CA GLY A 79 14.94 -8.34 12.85
C GLY A 79 13.86 -7.86 13.81
N LYS A 80 13.26 -6.68 13.60
CA LYS A 80 12.20 -6.09 14.42
C LYS A 80 10.83 -6.33 13.80
N GLU A 81 9.84 -6.72 14.61
CA GLU A 81 8.44 -6.74 14.18
C GLU A 81 7.86 -5.32 14.24
N LEU A 82 7.27 -4.88 13.14
CA LEU A 82 6.57 -3.62 13.01
C LEU A 82 5.10 -3.89 12.64
N THR A 83 4.23 -3.00 13.08
CA THR A 83 2.78 -3.08 12.81
C THR A 83 2.36 -1.85 12.01
N TRP A 84 1.60 -2.07 10.94
CA TRP A 84 1.00 -1.00 10.15
C TRP A 84 -0.07 -0.26 10.98
N GLN A 85 -0.04 1.07 10.98
CA GLN A 85 -0.93 1.89 11.79
C GLN A 85 -1.68 2.92 10.95
N ASN A 86 -2.94 3.17 11.31
CA ASN A 86 -3.71 4.28 10.74
C ASN A 86 -3.27 5.59 11.36
N ILE A 87 -2.94 6.56 10.53
CA ILE A 87 -2.60 7.93 10.93
C ILE A 87 -3.61 8.87 10.26
N THR A 88 -4.17 9.80 11.04
CA THR A 88 -5.03 10.85 10.51
C THR A 88 -4.37 12.21 10.73
N ALA A 89 -4.06 12.90 9.64
CA ALA A 89 -3.59 14.28 9.66
C ALA A 89 -4.75 15.19 10.03
N SER A 90 -4.58 16.04 11.04
CA SER A 90 -5.58 17.06 11.41
C SER A 90 -5.58 18.26 10.45
N THR A 91 -4.48 18.46 9.74
CA THR A 91 -4.27 19.52 8.74
C THR A 91 -3.59 18.94 7.49
N ASN A 92 -2.98 19.79 6.66
CA ASN A 92 -2.16 19.44 5.49
C ASN A 92 -0.87 18.67 5.80
N TYR A 93 -0.52 18.44 7.06
CA TYR A 93 0.65 17.63 7.44
C TYR A 93 0.43 16.92 8.79
N PHE A 94 1.37 16.03 9.12
CA PHE A 94 1.58 15.52 10.48
C PHE A 94 3.08 15.40 10.73
N ASP A 95 3.49 15.47 12.00
CA ASP A 95 4.89 15.30 12.39
C ASP A 95 5.21 13.82 12.62
N PHE A 96 6.04 13.25 11.76
CA PHE A 96 6.52 11.86 11.89
C PHE A 96 7.28 11.63 13.20
N THR A 97 8.03 12.62 13.71
CA THR A 97 8.83 12.52 14.94
C THR A 97 7.94 12.53 16.18
N ALA A 98 6.83 13.27 16.14
CA ALA A 98 5.84 13.24 17.22
C ALA A 98 5.08 11.91 17.28
N ILE A 99 4.92 11.23 16.13
CA ILE A 99 4.25 9.92 16.03
C ILE A 99 5.19 8.78 16.41
N VAL A 100 6.41 8.81 15.87
CA VAL A 100 7.40 7.74 16.02
C VAL A 100 8.30 8.08 17.20
N LYS A 101 8.14 7.36 18.31
CA LYS A 101 9.06 7.45 19.45
C LYS A 101 10.34 6.69 19.09
N PHE A 102 11.44 7.42 18.93
CA PHE A 102 12.79 6.89 18.73
C PHE A 102 13.42 6.42 20.03
#